data_AF-A0A9E5HPT4-F1
#
_entry.id   AF-A0A9E5HPT4-F1
#
_cell.length_a   1.000
_cell.length_b   1.000
_cell.length_c   1.000
_cell.angle_alpha   90.00
_cell.angle_beta   90.00
_cell.angle_gamma   90.00
#
_symmetry.space_group_name_H-M   'P 1'
#
loop_
_entity.id
_entity.type
_entity.pdbx_description
1 polymer ?
#
loop_
_entity_poly.entity_id
_entity_poly.type
_entity_poly.pdbx_seq_one_letter_code
_entity_poly.pdbx_strand_id
1 'polypeptide(L)'
;MNVNAKVPLQQISEITNRKLSFVRLLSRNVDIEIIDEQVSIESALKLTKMLCLKTMDTEEIHELREENKQLAHDKQAHELAVEFLKSEHKALKEKVEILERHLKQSEGRTDRFEASLLKMADSVSHLANNRDVLFGRMLQLSIWHVKQVEEKEDLVL
;
A
#
# COMPACT_ATOMS: atom_id res chain seq x y z
N MET A 1 9.18 -6.11 -78.99
CA MET A 1 8.68 -5.51 -77.73
C MET A 1 9.69 -4.46 -77.31
N ASN A 2 9.27 -3.20 -77.12
CA ASN A 2 10.18 -2.06 -76.87
C ASN A 2 10.86 -2.20 -75.50
N VAL A 3 12.18 -2.44 -75.50
CA VAL A 3 13.00 -2.69 -74.28
C VAL A 3 13.34 -1.37 -73.54
N ASN A 4 12.94 -0.22 -74.06
CA ASN A 4 13.30 1.11 -73.54
C ASN A 4 12.16 1.88 -72.86
N ALA A 5 11.14 1.20 -72.36
CA ALA A 5 10.10 1.88 -71.61
C ALA A 5 10.62 2.27 -70.22
N LYS A 6 10.52 3.58 -69.93
CA LYS A 6 10.91 4.20 -68.67
C LYS A 6 9.68 4.51 -67.83
N VAL A 7 9.79 4.35 -66.53
CA VAL A 7 8.71 4.59 -65.56
C VAL A 7 9.10 5.77 -64.66
N PRO A 8 8.30 6.84 -64.60
CA PRO A 8 8.50 7.94 -63.65
C PRO A 8 8.43 7.49 -62.19
N LEU A 9 9.36 7.96 -61.37
CA LEU A 9 9.37 7.72 -59.92
C LEU A 9 8.10 8.25 -59.24
N GLN A 10 7.50 9.32 -59.79
CA GLN A 10 6.21 9.87 -59.36
C GLN A 10 5.10 8.81 -59.40
N GLN A 11 5.02 8.03 -60.47
CA GLN A 11 4.00 6.98 -60.61
C GLN A 11 4.21 5.85 -59.59
N ILE A 12 5.45 5.49 -59.31
CA ILE A 12 5.77 4.49 -58.28
C ILE A 12 5.38 5.01 -56.88
N SER A 13 5.64 6.29 -56.59
CA SER A 13 5.24 6.97 -55.35
C SER A 13 3.73 6.95 -55.13
N GLU A 14 2.96 7.25 -56.19
CA GLU A 14 1.50 7.24 -56.17
C GLU A 14 0.94 5.82 -55.97
N ILE A 15 1.44 4.84 -56.73
CA ILE A 15 0.96 3.44 -56.67
C ILE A 15 1.28 2.80 -55.32
N THR A 16 2.43 3.11 -54.73
CA THR A 16 2.85 2.52 -53.45
C THR A 16 2.37 3.30 -52.23
N ASN A 17 1.68 4.43 -52.44
CA ASN A 17 1.29 5.38 -51.39
C ASN A 17 2.45 5.75 -50.45
N ARG A 18 3.65 5.93 -51.02
CA ARG A 18 4.86 6.32 -50.28
C ARG A 18 5.33 7.67 -50.78
N LYS A 19 5.93 8.48 -49.88
CA LYS A 19 6.50 9.78 -50.24
C LYS A 19 7.58 9.62 -51.32
N LEU A 20 7.56 10.47 -52.35
CA LEU A 20 8.55 10.45 -53.44
C LEU A 20 10.00 10.52 -52.94
N SER A 21 10.25 11.28 -51.87
CA SER A 21 11.57 11.37 -51.23
C SER A 21 12.06 10.01 -50.68
N PHE A 22 11.14 9.20 -50.17
CA PHE A 22 11.45 7.85 -49.69
C PHE A 22 11.74 6.89 -50.86
N VAL A 23 10.98 7.00 -51.96
CA VAL A 23 11.23 6.22 -53.18
C VAL A 23 12.63 6.53 -53.74
N ARG A 24 13.03 7.81 -53.79
CA ARG A 24 14.37 8.25 -54.22
C ARG A 24 15.50 7.75 -53.31
N LEU A 25 15.26 7.75 -52.00
CA LEU A 25 16.22 7.23 -51.01
C LEU A 25 16.41 5.72 -51.23
N LEU A 26 15.31 4.99 -51.39
CA LEU A 26 15.33 3.54 -51.53
C LEU A 26 15.96 3.11 -52.85
N SER A 27 15.72 3.82 -53.96
CA SER A 27 16.39 3.58 -55.23
C SER A 27 17.90 3.79 -55.16
N ARG A 28 18.36 4.80 -54.42
CA ARG A 28 19.81 5.01 -54.18
C ARG A 28 20.42 3.92 -53.31
N ASN A 29 19.72 3.48 -52.27
CA ASN A 29 20.22 2.43 -51.37
C ASN A 29 20.29 1.04 -52.01
N VAL A 30 19.59 0.82 -53.12
CA VAL A 30 19.51 -0.47 -53.82
C VAL A 30 20.21 -0.40 -55.19
N ASP A 31 21.05 0.62 -55.39
CA ASP A 31 21.86 0.84 -56.60
C ASP A 31 21.05 0.82 -57.92
N ILE A 32 19.89 1.47 -57.92
CA ILE A 32 19.06 1.64 -59.11
C ILE A 32 19.40 2.95 -59.80
N GLU A 33 19.78 2.86 -61.07
CA GLU A 33 20.11 4.02 -61.90
C GLU A 33 18.85 4.84 -62.21
N ILE A 34 18.89 6.14 -61.87
CA ILE A 34 17.81 7.09 -62.10
C ILE A 34 18.26 8.08 -63.15
N ILE A 35 17.53 8.17 -64.26
CA ILE A 35 17.78 9.12 -65.34
C ILE A 35 16.53 9.97 -65.52
N ASP A 36 16.65 11.29 -65.37
CA ASP A 36 15.54 12.26 -65.48
C ASP A 36 14.31 11.90 -64.63
N GLU A 37 14.53 11.50 -63.37
CA GLU A 37 13.47 11.05 -62.43
C GLU A 37 12.67 9.83 -62.93
N GLN A 38 13.27 9.03 -63.82
CA GLN A 38 12.70 7.80 -64.34
C GLN A 38 13.65 6.62 -64.16
N VAL A 39 13.07 5.43 -64.07
CA VAL A 39 13.78 4.16 -63.93
C VAL A 39 13.33 3.15 -65.00
N SER A 40 14.14 2.14 -65.29
CA SER A 40 13.71 1.05 -66.18
C SER A 40 12.51 0.29 -65.61
N ILE A 41 11.68 -0.33 -66.46
CA ILE A 41 10.53 -1.14 -66.00
C ILE A 41 10.93 -2.21 -64.99
N GLU A 42 12.06 -2.88 -65.19
CA GLU A 42 12.55 -3.92 -64.29
C GLU A 42 12.88 -3.36 -62.90
N SER A 43 13.57 -2.23 -62.87
CA SER A 43 13.87 -1.50 -61.64
C SER A 43 12.61 -0.96 -60.97
N ALA A 44 11.63 -0.50 -61.75
CA ALA A 44 10.34 -0.03 -61.27
C ALA A 44 9.55 -1.16 -60.59
N LEU A 45 9.53 -2.35 -61.18
CA LEU A 45 8.90 -3.54 -60.61
C LEU A 45 9.58 -3.95 -59.29
N LYS A 46 10.91 -3.96 -59.26
CA LYS A 46 11.69 -4.28 -58.05
C LYS A 46 11.42 -3.27 -56.94
N LEU A 47 11.44 -1.97 -57.24
CA LEU A 47 11.10 -0.89 -56.29
C LEU A 47 9.68 -1.02 -55.78
N THR A 48 8.71 -1.15 -56.68
CA THR A 48 7.29 -1.28 -56.34
C THR A 48 7.08 -2.48 -55.43
N LYS A 49 7.70 -3.64 -55.73
CA LYS A 49 7.63 -4.83 -54.88
C LYS A 49 8.22 -4.58 -53.49
N MET A 50 9.38 -3.92 -53.39
CA MET A 50 10.01 -3.60 -52.10
C MET A 50 9.19 -2.61 -51.28
N LEU A 51 8.56 -1.62 -51.94
CA LEU A 51 7.74 -0.59 -51.29
C LEU A 51 6.34 -1.08 -50.89
N CYS A 52 5.80 -2.04 -51.64
CA CYS A 52 4.51 -2.70 -51.38
C CYS A 52 4.60 -3.87 -50.39
N LEU A 53 5.80 -4.33 -50.02
CA LEU A 53 5.95 -5.18 -48.84
C LEU A 53 5.49 -4.33 -47.65
N LYS A 54 4.27 -4.59 -47.18
CA LYS A 54 3.69 -4.00 -45.97
C LYS A 54 4.66 -4.22 -44.82
N THR A 55 5.52 -3.24 -44.57
CA THR A 55 6.09 -3.07 -43.24
C THR A 55 4.90 -2.78 -42.34
N MET A 56 4.77 -3.53 -41.23
CA MET A 56 3.80 -3.24 -40.15
C MET A 56 3.63 -1.73 -40.02
N ASP A 57 2.38 -1.27 -39.93
CA ASP A 57 2.07 0.15 -39.89
C ASP A 57 2.97 0.81 -38.84
N THR A 58 3.81 1.73 -39.30
CA THR A 58 4.82 2.37 -38.44
C THR A 58 4.18 3.12 -37.27
N GLU A 59 2.91 3.47 -37.42
CA GLU A 59 2.03 4.01 -36.38
C GLU A 59 1.73 2.99 -35.28
N GLU A 60 1.37 1.76 -35.62
CA GLU A 60 1.09 0.67 -34.66
C GLU A 60 2.35 0.33 -33.83
N ILE A 61 3.53 0.33 -34.47
CA ILE A 61 4.81 0.14 -33.76
C ILE A 61 5.10 1.30 -32.80
N HIS A 62 4.73 2.52 -33.19
CA HIS A 62 4.92 3.70 -32.34
C HIS A 62 3.98 3.66 -31.13
N GLU A 63 2.71 3.32 -31.35
CA GLU A 63 1.71 3.15 -30.28
C GLU A 63 2.13 2.09 -29.27
N LEU A 64 2.54 0.90 -29.73
CA LEU A 64 3.03 -0.18 -28.87
C LEU A 64 4.30 0.19 -28.08
N ARG A 65 5.13 1.11 -28.61
CA ARG A 65 6.31 1.61 -27.90
C ARG A 65 5.92 2.60 -26.81
N GLU A 66 4.99 3.50 -27.07
CA GLU A 66 4.50 4.43 -26.04
C GLU A 66 3.73 3.68 -24.94
N GLU A 67 2.91 2.69 -25.31
CA GLU A 67 2.24 1.83 -24.34
C GLU A 67 3.25 1.06 -23.46
N ASN A 68 4.29 0.46 -24.05
CA ASN A 68 5.33 -0.22 -23.26
C ASN A 68 6.09 0.72 -22.32
N LYS A 69 6.37 1.97 -22.74
CA LYS A 69 6.99 2.97 -21.86
C LYS A 69 6.09 3.29 -20.68
N GLN A 70 4.79 3.47 -20.92
CA GLN A 70 3.82 3.74 -19.87
C GLN A 70 3.72 2.54 -18.90
N LEU A 71 3.60 1.32 -19.43
CA LEU A 71 3.56 0.10 -18.62
C LEU A 71 4.82 -0.09 -17.78
N ALA A 72 6.00 0.23 -18.32
CA ALA A 72 7.25 0.17 -17.56
C ALA A 72 7.26 1.17 -16.40
N HIS A 73 6.78 2.39 -16.63
CA HIS A 73 6.64 3.40 -15.59
C HIS A 73 5.63 2.98 -14.52
N ASP A 74 4.46 2.48 -14.92
CA ASP A 74 3.40 2.05 -14.00
C ASP A 74 3.83 0.86 -13.15
N LYS A 75 4.61 -0.06 -13.75
CA LYS A 75 5.23 -1.18 -13.03
C LYS A 75 6.20 -0.68 -11.96
N GLN A 76 7.06 0.28 -12.29
CA GLN A 76 8.00 0.86 -11.31
C GLN A 76 7.25 1.57 -10.18
N ALA A 77 6.19 2.31 -10.49
CA ALA A 77 5.34 2.95 -9.49
C ALA A 77 4.66 1.93 -8.56
N HIS A 78 4.18 0.81 -9.11
CA HIS A 78 3.61 -0.30 -8.34
C HIS A 78 4.65 -0.96 -7.44
N GLU A 79 5.86 -1.20 -7.93
CA GLU A 79 6.95 -1.77 -7.13
C GLU A 79 7.27 -0.90 -5.91
N LEU A 80 7.37 0.43 -6.09
CA LEU A 80 7.56 1.38 -4.99
C LEU A 80 6.39 1.36 -3.99
N ALA A 81 5.15 1.35 -4.48
CA ALA A 81 3.97 1.27 -3.61
C ALA A 81 3.97 -0.01 -2.76
N VAL A 82 4.37 -1.15 -3.34
CA VAL A 82 4.50 -2.42 -2.63
C VAL A 82 5.61 -2.35 -1.57
N GLU A 83 6.74 -1.72 -1.84
CA GLU A 83 7.80 -1.51 -0.85
C GLU A 83 7.34 -0.63 0.32
N PHE A 84 6.62 0.45 0.03
CA PHE A 84 6.01 1.29 1.07
C PHE A 84 5.06 0.49 1.94
N LEU A 85 4.14 -0.28 1.34
CA LEU A 85 3.19 -1.13 2.08
C LEU A 85 3.89 -2.18 2.94
N LYS A 86 4.98 -2.80 2.44
CA LYS A 86 5.78 -3.74 3.24
C LYS A 86 6.41 -3.06 4.45
N SER A 87 6.97 -1.86 4.26
CA SER A 87 7.59 -1.10 5.35
C SER A 87 6.56 -0.67 6.41
N GLU A 88 5.39 -0.23 5.97
CA GLU A 88 4.29 0.17 6.86
C GLU A 88 3.74 -1.02 7.62
N HIS A 89 3.56 -2.16 6.95
CA HIS A 89 3.12 -3.39 7.61
C HIS A 89 4.10 -3.86 8.69
N LYS A 90 5.42 -3.76 8.41
CA LYS A 90 6.45 -4.08 9.41
C LYS A 90 6.37 -3.14 10.61
N ALA A 91 6.27 -1.83 10.39
CA ALA A 91 6.15 -0.85 11.46
C ALA A 91 4.87 -1.05 12.30
N LEU A 92 3.77 -1.42 11.65
CA LEU A 92 2.51 -1.73 12.34
C LEU A 92 2.66 -2.98 13.22
N LYS A 93 3.30 -4.03 12.70
CA LYS A 93 3.58 -5.25 13.47
C LYS A 93 4.40 -4.97 14.72
N GLU A 94 5.47 -4.18 14.59
CA GLU A 94 6.30 -3.78 15.74
C GLU A 94 5.50 -3.00 16.80
N LYS A 95 4.61 -2.10 16.37
CA LYS A 95 3.71 -1.37 17.30
C LYS A 95 2.75 -2.30 18.02
N VAL A 96 2.17 -3.28 17.32
CA VAL A 96 1.28 -4.29 17.93
C VAL A 96 2.02 -5.09 18.99
N GLU A 97 3.22 -5.59 18.68
CA GLU A 97 4.05 -6.34 19.65
C GLU A 97 4.41 -5.52 20.90
N ILE A 98 4.64 -4.21 20.75
CA ILE A 98 4.85 -3.30 21.89
C ILE A 98 3.59 -3.19 22.74
N LEU A 99 2.43 -2.97 22.11
CA LEU A 99 1.15 -2.80 22.79
C LEU A 99 0.73 -4.08 23.52
N GLU A 100 0.92 -5.24 22.92
CA GLU A 100 0.65 -6.53 23.56
C GLU A 100 1.52 -6.73 24.83
N ARG A 101 2.80 -6.36 24.77
CA ARG A 101 3.67 -6.40 25.95
C ARG A 101 3.20 -5.46 27.05
N HIS A 102 2.79 -4.24 26.69
CA HIS A 102 2.29 -3.25 27.65
C HIS A 102 0.97 -3.71 28.28
N LEU A 103 0.08 -4.31 27.48
CA LEU A 103 -1.18 -4.86 27.96
C LEU A 103 -0.94 -5.96 28.99
N LYS A 104 -0.10 -6.95 28.65
CA LYS A 104 0.27 -8.04 29.57
C LYS A 104 0.90 -7.54 30.87
N GLN A 105 1.72 -6.49 30.79
CA GLN A 105 2.29 -5.87 31.99
C GLN A 105 1.23 -5.16 32.84
N SER A 106 0.26 -4.50 32.21
CA SER A 106 -0.85 -3.82 32.88
C SER A 106 -1.81 -4.81 33.55
N GLU A 107 -2.15 -5.90 32.88
CA GLU A 107 -2.95 -6.99 33.45
C GLU A 107 -2.25 -7.56 34.69
N GLY A 108 -0.97 -7.92 34.58
CA GLY A 108 -0.22 -8.43 35.73
C GLY A 108 -0.06 -7.44 36.89
N ARG A 109 -0.16 -6.12 36.64
CA ARG A 109 -0.24 -5.10 37.72
C ARG A 109 -1.62 -5.07 38.35
N THR A 110 -2.67 -5.22 37.56
CA THR A 110 -4.06 -5.24 37.99
C THR A 110 -4.31 -6.46 38.88
N ASP A 111 -3.86 -7.64 38.48
CA ASP A 111 -3.99 -8.87 39.27
C ASP A 111 -3.32 -8.75 40.64
N ARG A 112 -2.12 -8.15 40.70
CA ARG A 112 -1.41 -7.92 41.97
C ARG A 112 -2.15 -6.92 42.85
N PHE A 113 -2.75 -5.90 42.24
CA PHE A 113 -3.50 -4.89 42.95
C PHE A 113 -4.79 -5.48 43.53
N GLU A 114 -5.52 -6.28 42.74
CA GLU A 114 -6.70 -7.02 43.18
C GLU A 114 -6.37 -7.98 44.33
N ALA A 115 -5.30 -8.77 44.20
CA ALA A 115 -4.84 -9.65 45.27
C ALA A 115 -4.48 -8.88 46.57
N SER A 116 -3.94 -7.67 46.44
CA SER A 116 -3.61 -6.81 47.59
C SER A 116 -4.87 -6.24 48.24
N LEU A 117 -5.86 -5.84 47.44
CA LEU A 117 -7.16 -5.37 47.92
C LEU A 117 -7.91 -6.46 48.68
N LEU A 118 -7.91 -7.70 48.18
CA LEU A 118 -8.54 -8.84 48.86
C LEU A 118 -7.91 -9.09 50.23
N LYS A 119 -6.57 -9.12 50.32
CA LYS A 119 -5.86 -9.24 51.61
C LYS A 119 -6.19 -8.10 52.57
N MET A 120 -6.33 -6.88 52.05
CA MET A 120 -6.68 -5.73 52.87
C MET A 120 -8.12 -5.82 53.37
N ALA A 121 -9.05 -6.27 52.53
CA ALA A 121 -10.44 -6.50 52.92
C ALA A 121 -10.54 -7.55 54.04
N ASP A 122 -9.79 -8.66 53.94
CA ASP A 122 -9.70 -9.66 55.00
C ASP A 122 -9.17 -9.05 56.31
N SER A 123 -8.09 -8.27 56.22
CA SER A 123 -7.48 -7.62 57.38
C SER A 123 -8.45 -6.65 58.07
N VAL A 124 -9.18 -5.86 57.29
CA VAL A 124 -10.20 -4.92 57.80
C VAL A 124 -11.37 -5.68 58.44
N SER A 125 -11.80 -6.80 57.84
CA SER A 125 -12.84 -7.66 58.39
C SER A 125 -12.43 -8.21 59.76
N HIS A 126 -11.20 -8.69 59.90
CA HIS A 126 -10.65 -9.12 61.19
C HIS A 126 -10.62 -7.98 62.22
N LEU A 127 -10.20 -6.77 61.83
CA LEU A 127 -10.22 -5.61 62.72
C LEU A 127 -11.65 -5.25 63.17
N ALA A 128 -12.61 -5.25 62.25
CA ALA A 128 -14.01 -4.96 62.56
C ALA A 128 -14.57 -6.00 63.54
N ASN A 129 -14.32 -7.29 63.29
CA ASN A 129 -14.72 -8.36 64.20
C ASN A 129 -14.08 -8.21 65.59
N ASN A 130 -12.78 -7.92 65.66
CA ASN A 130 -12.09 -7.70 66.94
C ASN A 130 -12.67 -6.50 67.70
N ARG A 131 -12.96 -5.41 66.99
CA ARG A 131 -13.65 -4.23 67.55
C ARG A 131 -14.98 -4.66 68.15
N ASP A 132 -15.81 -5.35 67.38
CA ASP A 132 -17.17 -5.71 67.81
C ASP A 132 -17.14 -6.65 69.03
N VAL A 133 -16.20 -7.60 69.08
CA VAL A 133 -15.97 -8.46 70.25
C VAL A 133 -15.54 -7.66 71.49
N LEU A 134 -14.61 -6.71 71.34
CA LEU A 134 -14.16 -5.85 72.44
C LEU A 134 -15.29 -4.98 72.97
N PHE A 135 -16.07 -4.35 72.08
CA PHE A 135 -17.24 -3.57 72.47
C PHE A 135 -18.29 -4.44 73.19
N GLY A 136 -18.56 -5.65 72.68
CA GLY A 136 -19.46 -6.60 73.35
C GLY A 136 -19.00 -6.94 74.77
N ARG A 137 -17.70 -7.16 74.98
CA ARG A 137 -17.12 -7.41 76.31
C ARG A 137 -17.22 -6.19 77.22
N MET A 138 -16.90 -4.99 76.71
CA MET A 138 -17.03 -3.76 77.49
C MET A 138 -18.47 -3.53 77.95
N LEU A 139 -19.45 -3.77 77.09
CA LEU A 139 -20.86 -3.68 77.44
C LEU A 139 -21.30 -4.70 78.50
N GLN A 140 -20.77 -5.93 78.45
CA GLN A 140 -21.05 -6.94 79.47
C GLN A 140 -20.43 -6.61 80.84
N LEU A 141 -19.24 -5.98 80.84
CA LEU A 141 -18.52 -5.61 82.06
C LEU A 141 -18.95 -4.25 82.63
N SER A 142 -19.58 -3.39 81.81
CA SER A 142 -20.10 -2.11 82.28
C SER A 142 -21.30 -2.34 83.19
N ILE A 143 -21.16 -1.97 84.47
CA ILE A 143 -22.25 -2.00 85.42
C ILE A 143 -22.79 -0.58 85.57
N TRP A 144 -23.78 -0.27 84.76
CA TRP A 144 -24.46 1.00 84.82
C TRP A 144 -25.33 1.06 86.06
N HIS A 145 -25.21 2.15 86.81
CA HIS A 145 -26.11 2.43 87.91
C HIS A 145 -26.73 3.80 87.70
N VAL A 146 -28.03 3.88 87.94
CA VAL A 146 -28.75 5.15 87.93
C VAL A 146 -28.43 5.87 89.22
N LYS A 147 -27.82 7.05 89.11
CA LYS A 147 -27.59 7.94 90.24
C LYS A 147 -28.60 9.07 90.17
N GLN A 148 -29.44 9.21 91.19
CA GLN A 148 -30.24 10.42 91.35
C GLN A 148 -29.33 11.54 91.86
N VAL A 149 -29.22 12.59 91.07
CA VAL A 149 -28.67 13.87 91.49
C VAL A 149 -29.82 14.87 91.40
N GLU A 150 -30.37 15.23 92.56
CA GLU A 150 -31.62 16.01 92.68
C GLU A 150 -32.85 15.26 92.09
N GLU A 151 -33.68 15.91 91.26
CA GLU A 151 -34.85 15.34 90.59
C GLU A 151 -34.53 14.70 89.21
N LYS A 152 -33.26 14.50 88.88
CA LYS A 152 -32.83 13.92 87.61
C LYS A 152 -32.08 12.60 87.82
N GLU A 153 -32.42 11.64 86.96
CA GLU A 153 -31.74 10.35 86.87
C GLU A 153 -30.65 10.42 85.80
N ASP A 154 -29.39 10.37 86.24
CA ASP A 154 -28.24 10.27 85.33
C ASP A 154 -27.76 8.82 85.30
N LEU A 155 -27.56 8.30 84.09
CA LEU A 155 -26.93 6.99 83.86
C LEU A 155 -25.41 7.15 83.92
N VAL A 156 -24.78 6.51 84.91
CA VAL A 156 -23.34 6.60 85.14
C VAL A 156 -22.70 5.22 84.93
N LEU A 157 -21.57 5.22 84.20
CA LEU A 157 -20.69 4.06 83.96
C LEU A 157 -19.90 3.69 85.22
#